data_AF-A0A7L3WQX3-F1
#
_entry.id   AF-A0A7L3WQX3-F1
#
_cell.length_a   1.000
_cell.length_b   1.000
_cell.length_c   1.000
_cell.angle_alpha   90.00
_cell.angle_beta   90.00
_cell.angle_gamma   90.00
#
_symmetry.space_group_name_H-M   'P 1'
#
loop_
_entity.id
_entity.type
_entity.pdbx_description
1 polymer ?
#
loop_
_entity_poly.entity_id
_entity_poly.type
_entity_poly.pdbx_seq_one_letter_code
_entity_poly.pdbx_strand_id
1 'polypeptide(L)'
;TAMEKKLIGCPVCIEHKKYSRNALLFNLGFVCDARAKACALEPIVKKLAGYLTTLELESGFISNEESKQKLVPIMTILLEELNAKGKCTLPIDESNTIHLKVIEQRPDPPIVQEYDVPVFTQDKDDFFNSQWDLTTQQILPYIDGFRHVQKISAEADVELNLVRIAVQNLLYYGVVTLVSILQYSNVYCTTPKVQDLVDDKCLQEECLSYVTKPGHKRASLRDVFQLYCGLSPGTTVRDLISRYTLQLQRVDER
;
A
#
# COMPACT_ATOMS: atom_id res chain seq x y z
N THR A 1 2.61 16.51 -33.00
CA THR A 1 1.83 15.77 -31.99
C THR A 1 2.62 14.54 -31.58
N ALA A 2 3.51 14.69 -30.60
CA ALA A 2 4.48 13.67 -30.19
C ALA A 2 4.61 13.65 -28.65
N MET A 3 3.48 13.58 -27.95
CA MET A 3 3.42 13.66 -26.48
C MET A 3 2.68 12.47 -25.83
N GLU A 4 2.55 11.35 -26.52
CA GLU A 4 1.83 10.17 -25.99
C GLU A 4 2.76 9.04 -25.54
N LYS A 5 4.09 9.23 -25.58
CA LYS A 5 5.04 8.19 -25.15
C LYS A 5 6.10 8.76 -24.22
N LYS A 6 6.38 8.05 -23.13
CA LYS A 6 7.46 8.31 -22.19
C LYS A 6 8.55 7.26 -22.40
N LEU A 7 9.78 7.73 -22.69
CA LEU A 7 10.94 6.87 -22.82
C LEU A 7 11.68 6.83 -21.48
N ILE A 8 11.96 5.63 -20.98
CA ILE A 8 12.82 5.40 -19.83
C ILE A 8 14.06 4.68 -20.35
N GLY A 9 15.23 5.29 -20.25
CA GLY A 9 16.48 4.69 -20.73
C GLY A 9 17.53 4.65 -19.63
N CYS A 10 18.35 3.61 -19.64
CA CYS A 10 19.55 3.50 -18.82
C CYS A 10 20.75 3.31 -19.76
N PRO A 11 21.46 4.41 -20.11
CA PRO A 11 22.69 4.31 -20.88
C PRO A 11 23.78 3.70 -19.99
N VAL A 12 24.46 2.69 -20.52
CA VAL A 12 25.57 2.01 -19.86
C VAL A 12 26.83 2.13 -20.70
N CYS A 13 27.93 2.45 -20.03
CA CYS A 13 29.27 2.44 -20.60
C CYS A 13 30.10 1.37 -19.89
N ILE A 14 30.69 0.46 -20.66
CA ILE A 14 31.65 -0.53 -20.17
C ILE A 14 33.00 -0.21 -20.81
N GLU A 15 33.94 0.29 -20.02
CA GLU A 15 35.30 0.55 -20.50
C GLU A 15 36.15 -0.72 -20.37
N HIS A 16 36.65 -1.24 -21.48
CA HIS A 16 37.54 -2.39 -21.48
C HIS A 16 38.36 -2.45 -22.78
N LYS A 17 39.65 -2.83 -22.66
CA LYS A 17 40.59 -2.93 -23.80
C LYS A 17 40.23 -4.01 -24.82
N LYS A 18 39.32 -4.93 -24.46
CA LYS A 18 38.78 -5.97 -25.36
C LYS A 18 37.87 -5.40 -26.46
N TYR A 19 37.34 -4.20 -26.27
CA TYR A 19 36.43 -3.56 -27.23
C TYR A 19 37.17 -2.72 -28.26
N SER A 20 36.65 -2.69 -29.49
CA SER A 20 37.26 -2.01 -30.64
C SER A 20 37.50 -0.50 -30.45
N ARG A 21 36.81 0.13 -29.50
CA ARG A 21 36.98 1.55 -29.12
C ARG A 21 37.46 1.76 -27.69
N ASN A 22 38.03 0.74 -27.05
CA ASN A 22 38.33 0.70 -25.60
C ASN A 22 37.10 0.85 -24.67
N ALA A 23 35.90 1.00 -25.24
CA ALA A 23 34.64 1.06 -24.51
C ALA A 23 33.49 0.49 -25.36
N LEU A 24 32.56 -0.19 -24.71
CA LEU A 24 31.27 -0.61 -25.26
C LEU A 24 30.18 0.29 -24.68
N LEU A 25 29.43 0.94 -25.57
CA LEU A 25 28.32 1.81 -25.22
C LEU A 25 27.03 1.15 -25.68
N PHE A 26 26.11 0.88 -24.75
CA PHE A 26 24.77 0.42 -25.09
C PHE A 26 23.72 1.13 -24.23
N ASN A 27 22.50 1.21 -24.74
CA ASN A 27 21.37 1.80 -24.02
C ASN A 27 20.23 0.79 -24.00
N LEU A 28 19.73 0.49 -22.81
CA LEU A 28 18.49 -0.28 -22.63
C LEU A 28 17.39 0.69 -22.22
N GLY A 29 16.30 0.71 -22.96
CA GLY A 29 15.18 1.58 -22.64
C GLY A 29 13.82 0.97 -22.91
N PHE A 30 12.85 1.35 -22.09
CA PHE A 30 11.45 1.00 -22.22
C PHE A 30 10.68 2.19 -22.76
N VAL A 31 9.81 1.92 -23.73
CA VAL A 31 8.87 2.89 -24.28
C VAL A 31 7.51 2.60 -23.67
N CYS A 32 7.01 3.52 -22.84
CA CYS A 32 5.71 3.41 -22.21
C CYS A 32 4.77 4.52 -22.70
N ASP A 33 3.48 4.37 -22.43
CA ASP A 33 2.49 5.43 -22.67
C ASP A 33 2.80 6.64 -21.75
N ALA A 34 2.54 7.86 -22.22
CA ALA A 34 2.73 9.10 -21.46
C ALA A 34 1.91 9.15 -20.16
N ARG A 35 0.76 8.47 -20.11
CA ARG A 35 -0.08 8.40 -18.89
C ARG A 35 0.36 7.31 -17.91
N ALA A 36 1.27 6.42 -18.31
CA ALA A 36 1.69 5.31 -17.47
C ALA A 36 2.63 5.79 -16.35
N LYS A 37 2.52 5.15 -15.18
CA LYS A 37 3.35 5.44 -13.99
C LYS A 37 4.77 4.90 -14.18
N ALA A 38 5.56 5.60 -14.98
CA ALA A 38 6.91 5.23 -15.37
C ALA A 38 7.90 5.06 -14.19
N CYS A 39 7.65 5.69 -13.04
CA CYS A 39 8.55 5.64 -11.89
C CYS A 39 8.75 4.20 -11.35
N ALA A 40 7.76 3.32 -11.49
CA ALA A 40 7.85 1.92 -11.08
C ALA A 40 8.79 1.08 -11.99
N LEU A 41 9.04 1.54 -13.22
CA LEU A 41 9.83 0.82 -14.23
C LEU A 41 11.30 1.25 -14.26
N GLU A 42 11.64 2.42 -13.71
CA GLU A 42 13.03 2.90 -13.65
C GLU A 42 13.99 1.92 -12.94
N PRO A 43 13.65 1.33 -11.78
CA PRO A 43 14.52 0.36 -11.13
C PRO A 43 14.67 -0.93 -11.93
N ILE A 44 13.64 -1.31 -12.71
CA ILE A 44 13.66 -2.50 -13.56
C ILE A 44 14.64 -2.30 -14.71
N VAL A 45 14.55 -1.17 -15.42
CA VAL A 45 15.45 -0.81 -16.52
C VAL A 45 16.90 -0.77 -16.00
N LYS A 46 17.13 -0.16 -14.84
CA LYS A 46 18.46 -0.10 -14.21
C LYS A 46 18.99 -1.49 -13.83
N LYS A 47 18.15 -2.35 -13.25
CA LYS A 47 18.53 -3.72 -12.87
C LYS A 47 18.83 -4.58 -14.09
N LEU A 48 18.02 -4.49 -15.14
CA LEU A 48 18.25 -5.15 -16.43
C LEU A 48 19.55 -4.70 -17.08
N ALA A 49 19.81 -3.39 -17.09
CA ALA A 49 21.05 -2.85 -17.61
C ALA A 49 22.28 -3.38 -16.82
N GLY A 50 22.14 -3.53 -15.50
CA GLY A 50 23.13 -4.20 -14.65
C GLY A 50 23.35 -5.66 -15.03
N TYR A 51 22.28 -6.45 -15.21
CA TYR A 51 22.40 -7.85 -15.65
C TYR A 51 23.05 -7.98 -17.03
N LEU A 52 22.71 -7.12 -17.98
CA LEU A 52 23.36 -7.12 -19.30
C LEU A 52 24.85 -6.76 -19.20
N THR A 53 25.21 -5.89 -18.25
CA THR A 53 26.61 -5.54 -17.99
C THR A 53 27.40 -6.74 -17.47
N THR A 54 26.85 -7.50 -16.52
CA THR A 54 27.52 -8.70 -15.98
C THR A 54 27.60 -9.80 -17.03
N LEU A 55 26.53 -10.04 -17.79
CA LEU A 55 26.51 -11.00 -18.90
C LEU A 55 27.56 -10.69 -19.97
N GLU A 56 27.75 -9.40 -20.28
CA GLU A 56 28.74 -8.96 -21.26
C GLU A 56 30.18 -9.17 -20.75
N LEU A 57 30.44 -8.91 -19.47
CA LEU A 57 31.77 -9.14 -18.88
C LEU A 57 32.12 -10.63 -18.80
N GLU A 58 31.15 -11.50 -18.50
CA GLU A 58 31.37 -12.94 -18.34
C GLU A 58 31.44 -13.69 -19.68
N SER A 59 30.47 -13.43 -20.56
CA SER A 59 30.26 -14.24 -21.77
C SER A 59 30.41 -13.47 -23.09
N GLY A 60 30.56 -12.14 -23.04
CA GLY A 60 30.55 -11.30 -24.25
C GLY A 60 29.19 -11.33 -24.98
N PHE A 61 28.09 -11.42 -24.21
CA PHE A 61 26.74 -11.66 -24.72
C PHE A 61 26.24 -10.64 -25.77
N ILE A 62 26.63 -9.38 -25.65
CA ILE A 62 26.28 -8.28 -26.56
C ILE A 62 27.28 -8.20 -27.73
N SER A 63 28.53 -8.60 -27.49
CA SER A 63 29.59 -8.60 -28.50
C SER A 63 29.46 -9.73 -29.53
N ASN A 64 28.92 -10.89 -29.14
CA ASN A 64 28.72 -12.03 -30.03
C ASN A 64 27.39 -11.94 -30.80
N GLU A 65 27.41 -12.16 -32.12
CA GLU A 65 26.19 -12.06 -32.96
C GLU A 65 25.15 -13.14 -32.66
N GLU A 66 25.56 -14.37 -32.34
CA GLU A 66 24.65 -15.47 -32.02
C GLU A 66 23.87 -15.22 -30.72
N SER A 67 24.53 -14.73 -29.66
CA SER A 67 23.87 -14.37 -28.40
C SER A 67 23.03 -13.11 -28.54
N LYS A 68 23.44 -12.18 -29.39
CA LYS A 68 22.64 -10.98 -29.71
C LYS A 68 21.29 -11.33 -30.32
N GLN A 69 21.19 -12.40 -31.12
CA GLN A 69 19.90 -12.88 -31.62
C GLN A 69 18.99 -13.44 -30.52
N LYS A 70 19.56 -14.07 -29.48
CA LYS A 70 18.80 -14.56 -28.31
C LYS A 70 18.21 -13.44 -27.45
N LEU A 71 18.75 -12.23 -27.54
CA LEU A 71 18.27 -11.07 -26.80
C LEU A 71 16.86 -10.64 -27.22
N VAL A 72 16.49 -10.81 -28.51
CA VAL A 72 15.16 -10.44 -29.01
C VAL A 72 14.05 -11.30 -28.36
N PRO A 73 14.12 -12.65 -28.38
CA PRO A 73 13.20 -13.49 -27.63
C PRO A 73 13.12 -13.17 -26.14
N ILE A 74 14.26 -12.90 -25.50
CA ILE A 74 14.31 -12.52 -24.07
C ILE A 74 13.47 -11.26 -23.83
N MET A 75 13.62 -10.23 -24.66
CA MET A 75 12.88 -8.98 -24.53
C MET A 75 11.37 -9.17 -24.78
N THR A 76 10.98 -10.04 -25.72
CA THR A 76 9.58 -10.37 -25.96
C THR A 76 8.95 -11.07 -24.76
N ILE A 77 9.61 -12.09 -24.21
CA ILE A 77 9.14 -12.80 -23.02
C ILE A 77 9.04 -11.86 -21.81
N LEU A 78 10.03 -10.99 -21.62
CA LEU A 78 10.02 -9.98 -20.58
C LEU A 78 8.82 -9.04 -20.71
N LEU A 79 8.50 -8.60 -21.92
CA LEU A 79 7.35 -7.73 -22.16
C LEU A 79 6.03 -8.44 -21.81
N GLU A 80 5.85 -9.68 -22.24
CA GLU A 80 4.64 -10.47 -21.96
C GLU A 80 4.47 -10.76 -20.47
N GLU A 81 5.50 -11.25 -19.79
CA GLU A 81 5.43 -11.62 -18.37
C GLU A 81 5.29 -10.40 -17.45
N LEU A 82 5.96 -9.28 -17.77
CA LEU A 82 5.79 -8.04 -17.01
C LEU A 82 4.36 -7.48 -17.15
N ASN A 83 3.78 -7.54 -18.35
CA ASN A 83 2.41 -7.09 -18.58
C ASN A 83 1.36 -8.03 -17.98
N ALA A 84 1.64 -9.35 -17.90
CA ALA A 84 0.70 -10.33 -17.39
C ALA A 84 0.71 -10.46 -15.86
N LYS A 85 1.90 -10.55 -15.23
CA LYS A 85 2.06 -10.86 -13.80
C LYS A 85 2.78 -9.78 -12.99
N GLY A 86 3.41 -8.81 -13.65
CA GLY A 86 4.28 -7.83 -12.99
C GLY A 86 5.53 -8.44 -12.33
N LYS A 87 5.84 -9.70 -12.63
CA LYS A 87 7.00 -10.45 -12.12
C LYS A 87 7.54 -11.29 -13.26
N CYS A 88 8.86 -11.34 -13.41
CA CYS A 88 9.50 -12.17 -14.42
C CYS A 88 10.73 -12.86 -13.82
N THR A 89 10.83 -14.16 -14.03
CA THR A 89 11.99 -14.97 -13.70
C THR A 89 12.44 -15.69 -14.96
N LEU A 90 13.56 -15.27 -15.55
CA LEU A 90 14.03 -15.77 -16.82
C LEU A 90 15.46 -16.32 -16.69
N PRO A 91 15.68 -17.64 -16.80
CA PRO A 91 17.02 -18.19 -16.92
C PRO A 91 17.56 -17.91 -18.33
N ILE A 92 18.75 -17.30 -18.41
CA ILE A 92 19.44 -17.05 -19.68
C ILE A 92 20.53 -18.10 -19.93
N ASP A 93 21.24 -18.48 -18.87
CA ASP A 93 22.32 -19.48 -18.92
C ASP A 93 22.35 -20.30 -17.63
N GLU A 94 23.21 -21.33 -17.57
CA GLU A 94 23.38 -22.20 -16.38
C GLU A 94 23.74 -21.41 -15.11
N SER A 95 24.41 -20.27 -15.27
CA SER A 95 24.87 -19.41 -14.18
C SER A 95 24.04 -18.14 -13.96
N ASN A 96 23.15 -17.77 -14.90
CA ASN A 96 22.56 -16.43 -14.94
C ASN A 96 21.02 -16.47 -15.07
N THR A 97 20.32 -16.06 -14.01
CA THR A 97 18.86 -15.90 -13.97
C THR A 97 18.46 -14.46 -13.69
N ILE A 98 17.65 -13.88 -14.56
CA ILE A 98 17.10 -12.54 -14.40
C ILE A 98 15.84 -12.61 -13.54
N HIS A 99 15.85 -11.90 -12.41
CA HIS A 99 14.68 -11.76 -11.53
C HIS A 99 14.19 -10.31 -11.49
N LEU A 100 12.99 -10.06 -12.00
CA LEU A 100 12.35 -8.76 -12.03
C LEU A 100 10.99 -8.81 -11.33
N LYS A 101 10.68 -7.74 -10.60
CA LYS A 101 9.39 -7.52 -9.97
C LYS A 101 9.07 -6.04 -10.09
N VAL A 102 7.90 -5.73 -10.63
CA VAL A 102 7.32 -4.39 -10.61
C VAL A 102 6.90 -4.10 -9.18
N ILE A 103 7.46 -3.04 -8.61
CA ILE A 103 7.12 -2.56 -7.28
C ILE A 103 6.22 -1.35 -7.46
N GLU A 104 5.01 -1.43 -6.95
CA GLU A 104 4.12 -0.28 -6.91
C GLU A 104 4.66 0.75 -5.92
N GLN A 105 4.99 1.93 -6.43
CA GLN A 105 5.29 3.08 -5.58
C GLN A 105 3.98 3.64 -5.03
N ARG A 106 3.77 3.41 -3.74
CA ARG A 106 2.71 4.00 -2.95
C ARG A 106 3.15 5.38 -2.44
N PRO A 107 2.22 6.30 -2.21
CA PRO A 107 2.56 7.60 -1.62
C PRO A 107 3.09 7.40 -0.20
N ASP A 108 3.94 8.33 0.23
CA ASP A 108 4.44 8.33 1.60
C ASP A 108 3.26 8.46 2.58
N PRO A 109 3.22 7.62 3.63
CA PRO A 109 2.12 7.64 4.59
C PRO A 109 2.22 8.91 5.45
N PRO A 110 1.08 9.46 5.91
CA PRO A 110 1.11 10.59 6.84
C PRO A 110 1.78 10.19 8.16
N ILE A 111 2.31 11.20 8.87
CA ILE A 111 2.99 11.00 10.15
C ILE A 111 1.95 10.65 11.21
N VAL A 112 2.08 9.45 11.77
CA VAL A 112 1.22 8.95 12.84
C VAL A 112 1.50 9.73 14.13
N GLN A 113 0.47 10.32 14.72
CA GLN A 113 0.56 11.01 16.00
C GLN A 113 0.24 10.06 17.16
N GLU A 114 0.64 10.44 18.36
CA GLU A 114 0.49 9.61 19.55
C GLU A 114 -0.98 9.42 19.98
N TYR A 115 -1.81 10.40 19.65
CA TYR A 115 -3.25 10.43 19.93
C TYR A 115 -4.11 9.82 18.81
N ASP A 116 -3.50 9.39 17.71
CA ASP A 116 -4.22 8.75 16.62
C ASP A 116 -4.62 7.32 17.00
N VAL A 117 -5.75 6.88 16.45
CA VAL A 117 -6.33 5.57 16.70
C VAL A 117 -6.28 4.76 15.41
N PRO A 118 -5.47 3.68 15.36
CA PRO A 118 -5.44 2.79 14.22
C PRO A 118 -6.71 1.91 14.17
N VAL A 119 -7.35 1.87 13.00
CA VAL A 119 -8.51 1.03 12.68
C VAL A 119 -8.17 0.14 11.50
N PHE A 120 -8.48 -1.15 11.58
CA PHE A 120 -8.29 -2.06 10.45
C PHE A 120 -9.31 -1.80 9.36
N THR A 121 -8.85 -1.69 8.12
CA THR A 121 -9.71 -1.61 6.93
C THR A 121 -9.99 -2.96 6.30
N GLN A 122 -9.24 -3.99 6.70
CA GLN A 122 -9.31 -5.34 6.17
C GLN A 122 -9.46 -6.33 7.33
N ASP A 123 -10.03 -7.50 7.08
CA ASP A 123 -10.27 -8.51 8.10
C ASP A 123 -8.97 -8.96 8.77
N LYS A 124 -8.95 -8.95 10.11
CA LYS A 124 -7.77 -9.31 10.92
C LYS A 124 -7.24 -10.72 10.59
N ASP A 125 -8.13 -11.62 10.17
CA ASP A 125 -7.84 -13.04 9.94
C ASP A 125 -6.91 -13.29 8.73
N ASP A 126 -6.91 -12.41 7.73
CA ASP A 126 -5.99 -12.50 6.60
C ASP A 126 -4.54 -12.15 6.97
N PHE A 127 -4.33 -11.51 8.14
CA PHE A 127 -3.05 -10.96 8.58
C PHE A 127 -2.34 -11.79 9.65
N PHE A 128 -2.95 -12.85 10.19
CA PHE A 128 -2.29 -13.77 11.14
C PHE A 128 -1.31 -14.74 10.45
N ASN A 129 -0.37 -14.19 9.67
CA ASN A 129 0.71 -14.97 9.07
C ASN A 129 1.98 -14.91 9.94
N SER A 130 2.64 -16.05 10.12
CA SER A 130 3.96 -16.17 10.80
C SER A 130 5.09 -15.35 10.12
N GLN A 131 4.81 -14.72 8.98
CA GLN A 131 5.75 -13.88 8.23
C GLN A 131 5.80 -12.42 8.69
N TRP A 132 4.91 -12.00 9.61
CA TRP A 132 4.93 -10.63 10.13
C TRP A 132 6.04 -10.42 11.15
N ASP A 133 6.58 -9.20 11.21
CA ASP A 133 7.61 -8.84 12.18
C ASP A 133 7.10 -8.97 13.63
N LEU A 134 7.99 -9.33 14.56
CA LEU A 134 7.64 -9.55 15.97
C LEU A 134 6.92 -8.35 16.59
N THR A 135 7.34 -7.13 16.27
CA THR A 135 6.73 -5.89 16.77
C THR A 135 5.30 -5.74 16.24
N THR A 136 5.07 -6.00 14.95
CA THR A 136 3.71 -5.98 14.39
C THR A 136 2.82 -7.05 15.00
N GLN A 137 3.34 -8.27 15.24
CA GLN A 137 2.57 -9.33 15.90
C GLN A 137 2.18 -8.98 17.34
N GLN A 138 3.05 -8.28 18.07
CA GLN A 138 2.74 -7.81 19.42
C GLN A 138 1.72 -6.69 19.44
N ILE A 139 1.75 -5.79 18.45
CA ILE A 139 0.85 -4.62 18.37
C ILE A 139 -0.54 -5.00 17.84
N LEU A 140 -0.63 -5.96 16.90
CA LEU A 140 -1.86 -6.35 16.18
C LEU A 140 -3.07 -6.68 17.09
N PRO A 141 -2.92 -7.43 18.20
CA PRO A 141 -4.01 -7.74 19.12
C PRO A 141 -4.58 -6.51 19.84
N TYR A 142 -3.80 -5.44 19.94
CA TYR A 142 -4.18 -4.22 20.65
C TYR A 142 -4.84 -3.17 19.73
N ILE A 143 -4.75 -3.35 18.42
CA ILE A 143 -5.42 -2.50 17.43
C ILE A 143 -6.90 -2.93 17.34
N ASP A 144 -7.75 -2.22 18.08
CA ASP A 144 -9.19 -2.45 18.15
C ASP A 144 -10.03 -1.27 17.68
N GLY A 145 -9.42 -0.21 17.16
CA GLY A 145 -10.14 0.99 16.73
C GLY A 145 -10.53 1.99 17.83
N PHE A 146 -10.11 1.75 19.09
CA PHE A 146 -10.33 2.67 20.24
C PHE A 146 -9.05 3.14 20.90
N ARG A 147 -8.08 2.24 21.00
CA ARG A 147 -6.83 2.48 21.70
C ARG A 147 -5.97 3.36 20.80
N HIS A 148 -5.56 4.51 21.31
CA HIS A 148 -4.58 5.35 20.64
C HIS A 148 -3.18 4.75 20.77
N VAL A 149 -2.26 5.22 19.94
CA VAL A 149 -0.89 4.70 19.85
C VAL A 149 -0.17 4.65 21.22
N GLN A 150 -0.34 5.64 22.10
CA GLN A 150 0.26 5.60 23.46
C GLN A 150 -0.28 4.45 24.32
N LYS A 151 -1.61 4.21 24.31
CA LYS A 151 -2.21 3.09 25.04
C LYS A 151 -1.74 1.75 24.52
N ILE A 152 -1.64 1.62 23.20
CA ILE A 152 -1.12 0.41 22.56
C ILE A 152 0.34 0.17 22.98
N SER A 153 1.18 1.20 22.98
CA SER A 153 2.55 1.13 23.46
C SER A 153 2.65 0.67 24.92
N ALA A 154 1.80 1.20 25.80
CA ALA A 154 1.79 0.83 27.21
C ALA A 154 1.32 -0.62 27.46
N GLU A 155 0.33 -1.10 26.71
CA GLU A 155 -0.23 -2.44 26.88
C GLU A 155 0.60 -3.54 26.18
N ALA A 156 1.26 -3.20 25.07
CA ALA A 156 2.16 -4.10 24.35
C ALA A 156 3.58 -4.13 24.95
N ASP A 157 3.90 -3.23 25.89
CA ASP A 157 5.24 -3.04 26.46
C ASP A 157 6.31 -2.80 25.38
N VAL A 158 5.97 -1.96 24.38
CA VAL A 158 6.85 -1.58 23.26
C VAL A 158 7.05 -0.07 23.29
N GLU A 159 8.27 0.40 23.00
CA GLU A 159 8.56 1.84 22.93
C GLU A 159 7.64 2.56 21.93
N LEU A 160 7.10 3.71 22.35
CA LEU A 160 6.16 4.51 21.57
C LEU A 160 6.66 4.85 20.15
N ASN A 161 7.94 5.16 20.00
CA ASN A 161 8.53 5.44 18.69
C ASN A 161 8.46 4.23 17.74
N LEU A 162 8.68 3.02 18.27
CA LEU A 162 8.61 1.79 17.49
C LEU A 162 7.17 1.48 17.09
N VAL A 163 6.20 1.68 18.01
CA VAL A 163 4.77 1.53 17.68
C VAL A 163 4.36 2.53 16.60
N ARG A 164 4.82 3.79 16.69
CA ARG A 164 4.55 4.81 15.67
C ARG A 164 5.05 4.39 14.29
N ILE A 165 6.29 3.90 14.19
CA ILE A 165 6.87 3.42 12.94
C ILE A 165 6.13 2.18 12.42
N ALA A 166 5.78 1.24 13.30
CA ALA A 166 5.03 0.05 12.93
C ALA A 166 3.65 0.39 12.37
N VAL A 167 2.89 1.27 13.03
CA VAL A 167 1.58 1.75 12.55
C VAL A 167 1.73 2.53 11.25
N GLN A 168 2.79 3.34 11.10
CA GLN A 168 3.07 4.07 9.85
C GLN A 168 3.33 3.11 8.68
N ASN A 169 4.04 2.00 8.93
CA ASN A 169 4.25 0.96 7.92
C ASN A 169 2.94 0.24 7.58
N LEU A 170 2.11 -0.09 8.58
CA LEU A 170 0.78 -0.68 8.34
C LEU A 170 -0.12 0.25 7.52
N LEU A 171 -0.02 1.56 7.74
CA LEU A 171 -0.72 2.59 6.97
C LEU A 171 -0.21 2.66 5.52
N TYR A 172 1.10 2.58 5.31
CA TYR A 172 1.70 2.51 3.96
C TYR A 172 1.19 1.28 3.17
N TYR A 173 1.04 0.14 3.86
CA TYR A 173 0.49 -1.07 3.26
C TYR A 173 -1.04 -1.08 3.14
N GLY A 174 -1.74 -0.07 3.65
CA GLY A 174 -3.21 0.05 3.55
C GLY A 174 -3.95 -1.01 4.38
N VAL A 175 -3.30 -1.52 5.42
CA VAL A 175 -3.88 -2.49 6.37
C VAL A 175 -4.68 -1.75 7.45
N VAL A 176 -4.18 -0.57 7.82
CA VAL A 176 -4.71 0.26 8.89
C VAL A 176 -5.00 1.66 8.36
N THR A 177 -6.09 2.26 8.82
CA THR A 177 -6.37 3.69 8.68
C THR A 177 -6.29 4.38 10.04
N LEU A 178 -5.97 5.68 10.02
CA LEU A 178 -5.91 6.48 11.24
C LEU A 178 -7.20 7.26 11.40
N VAL A 179 -7.79 7.16 12.59
CA VAL A 179 -8.94 7.95 13.01
C VAL A 179 -8.55 8.76 14.24
N SER A 180 -9.08 9.97 14.36
CA SER A 180 -8.89 10.80 15.54
C SER A 180 -9.60 10.19 16.75
N ILE A 181 -9.00 10.30 17.94
CA ILE A 181 -9.62 9.84 19.19
C ILE A 181 -11.01 10.47 19.43
N LEU A 182 -12.02 9.61 19.61
CA LEU A 182 -13.33 10.02 20.05
C LEU A 182 -13.32 10.17 21.59
N GLN A 183 -13.57 11.39 22.07
CA GLN A 183 -13.63 11.72 23.49
C GLN A 183 -15.07 12.02 23.89
N TYR A 184 -15.61 11.23 24.83
CA TYR A 184 -16.99 11.35 25.29
C TYR A 184 -17.36 12.74 25.87
N SER A 185 -16.36 13.47 26.37
CA SER A 185 -16.54 14.81 26.94
C SER A 185 -16.60 15.91 25.88
N ASN A 186 -16.21 15.63 24.64
CA ASN A 186 -16.18 16.62 23.57
C ASN A 186 -17.55 16.71 22.87
N VAL A 187 -17.75 17.86 22.24
CA VAL A 187 -18.88 18.12 21.35
C VAL A 187 -18.38 17.92 19.92
N TYR A 188 -19.06 17.04 19.17
CA TYR A 188 -18.78 16.83 17.75
C TYR A 188 -19.96 17.33 16.93
N CYS A 189 -19.66 17.91 15.78
CA CYS A 189 -20.67 18.33 14.80
C CYS A 189 -20.47 17.50 13.53
N THR A 190 -21.57 17.15 12.87
CA THR A 190 -21.53 16.46 11.60
C THR A 190 -20.93 17.36 10.51
N THR A 191 -20.04 16.78 9.70
CA THR A 191 -19.53 17.45 8.51
C THR A 191 -20.55 17.32 7.37
N PRO A 192 -20.56 18.23 6.39
CA PRO A 192 -21.48 18.13 5.24
C PRO A 192 -21.28 16.84 4.42
N LYS A 193 -20.15 16.14 4.59
CA LYS A 193 -19.86 14.83 3.99
C LYS A 193 -20.79 13.71 4.46
N VAL A 194 -21.59 13.93 5.49
CA VAL A 194 -22.67 13.00 5.87
C VAL A 194 -23.74 12.89 4.78
N GLN A 195 -23.86 13.89 3.89
CA GLN A 195 -24.75 13.81 2.72
C GLN A 195 -24.26 12.77 1.71
N ASP A 196 -22.95 12.65 1.52
CA ASP A 196 -22.35 11.64 0.63
C ASP A 196 -22.69 10.21 1.10
N LEU A 197 -22.83 10.01 2.42
CA LEU A 197 -23.29 8.74 3.01
C LEU A 197 -24.78 8.45 2.70
N VAL A 198 -25.61 9.46 2.46
CA VAL A 198 -27.02 9.28 2.08
C VAL A 198 -27.13 8.89 0.59
N ASP A 199 -26.23 9.42 -0.23
CA ASP A 199 -26.28 9.25 -1.68
C ASP A 199 -25.62 7.93 -2.15
N ASP A 200 -24.55 7.50 -1.48
CA ASP A 200 -23.81 6.28 -1.84
C ASP A 200 -24.33 5.03 -1.12
N LYS A 201 -24.91 4.08 -1.88
CA LYS A 201 -25.43 2.81 -1.37
C LYS A 201 -24.33 1.82 -0.96
N CYS A 202 -23.17 1.84 -1.61
CA CYS A 202 -22.07 0.95 -1.25
C CYS A 202 -21.48 1.35 0.11
N LEU A 203 -21.29 2.65 0.31
CA LEU A 203 -20.82 3.19 1.59
C LEU A 203 -21.82 2.94 2.73
N GLN A 204 -23.13 2.97 2.43
CA GLN A 204 -24.17 2.58 3.39
C GLN A 204 -24.05 1.13 3.82
N GLU A 205 -23.85 0.20 2.88
CA GLU A 205 -23.71 -1.22 3.20
C GLU A 205 -22.45 -1.50 4.02
N GLU A 206 -21.32 -0.89 3.65
CA GLU A 206 -20.07 -0.99 4.42
C GLU A 206 -20.22 -0.41 5.83
N CYS A 207 -20.77 0.81 5.95
CA CYS A 207 -21.02 1.46 7.23
C CYS A 207 -21.95 0.61 8.11
N LEU A 208 -23.04 0.08 7.54
CA LEU A 208 -23.94 -0.81 8.26
C LEU A 208 -23.27 -2.12 8.68
N SER A 209 -22.39 -2.67 7.85
CA SER A 209 -21.63 -3.88 8.19
C SER A 209 -20.67 -3.63 9.35
N TYR A 210 -20.01 -2.46 9.36
CA TYR A 210 -19.08 -2.04 10.41
C TYR A 210 -19.81 -1.72 11.73
N VAL A 211 -20.95 -1.02 11.67
CA VAL A 211 -21.70 -0.58 12.85
C VAL A 211 -22.52 -1.71 13.49
N THR A 212 -22.84 -2.78 12.75
CA THR A 212 -23.65 -3.89 13.27
C THR A 212 -22.79 -4.81 14.14
N LYS A 213 -23.15 -4.92 15.44
CA LYS A 213 -22.52 -5.89 16.35
C LYS A 213 -22.64 -7.33 15.82
N PRO A 214 -21.58 -8.15 15.86
CA PRO A 214 -21.67 -9.56 15.50
C PRO A 214 -22.66 -10.28 16.43
N GLY A 215 -23.74 -10.81 15.86
CA GLY A 215 -24.81 -11.51 16.58
C GLY A 215 -26.10 -10.72 16.81
N HIS A 216 -26.18 -9.44 16.40
CA HIS A 216 -27.40 -8.63 16.49
C HIS A 216 -28.01 -8.29 15.11
N LYS A 217 -29.31 -7.99 15.08
CA LYS A 217 -30.02 -7.58 13.85
C LYS A 217 -29.38 -6.30 13.30
N ARG A 218 -29.10 -6.28 11.98
CA ARG A 218 -28.55 -5.13 11.23
C ARG A 218 -29.13 -3.80 11.74
N ALA A 219 -28.25 -2.87 12.10
CA ALA A 219 -28.65 -1.51 12.43
C ALA A 219 -29.43 -0.92 11.24
N SER A 220 -30.48 -0.14 11.49
CA SER A 220 -31.17 0.54 10.38
C SER A 220 -30.42 1.83 10.05
N LEU A 221 -30.32 2.18 8.77
CA LEU A 221 -29.73 3.47 8.36
C LEU A 221 -30.39 4.64 9.08
N ARG A 222 -31.72 4.54 9.33
CA ARG A 222 -32.47 5.53 10.09
C ARG A 222 -31.93 5.73 11.50
N ASP A 223 -31.60 4.67 12.22
CA ASP A 223 -31.07 4.76 13.58
C ASP A 223 -29.67 5.41 13.59
N VAL A 224 -28.82 5.05 12.62
CA VAL A 224 -27.48 5.62 12.46
C VAL A 224 -27.54 7.10 12.08
N PHE A 225 -28.40 7.48 11.14
CA PHE A 225 -28.62 8.88 10.78
C PHE A 225 -29.24 9.68 11.92
N GLN A 226 -30.12 9.10 12.72
CA GLN A 226 -30.68 9.76 13.90
C GLN A 226 -29.59 10.06 14.95
N LEU A 227 -28.63 9.15 15.12
CA LEU A 227 -27.43 9.36 15.95
C LEU A 227 -26.57 10.51 15.40
N TYR A 228 -26.26 10.51 14.10
CA TYR A 228 -25.49 11.60 13.48
C TYR A 228 -26.21 12.95 13.54
N CYS A 229 -27.52 13.00 13.30
CA CYS A 229 -28.32 14.22 13.42
C CYS A 229 -28.47 14.73 14.87
N GLY A 230 -28.25 13.86 15.86
CA GLY A 230 -28.23 14.24 17.27
C GLY A 230 -26.97 14.97 17.71
N LEU A 231 -25.87 14.86 16.93
CA LEU A 231 -24.62 15.59 17.15
C LEU A 231 -24.82 17.07 16.80
N SER A 232 -25.21 17.84 17.82
CA SER A 232 -25.50 19.27 17.72
C SER A 232 -24.56 20.10 18.60
N PRO A 233 -24.29 21.38 18.25
CA PRO A 233 -23.45 22.25 19.06
C PRO A 233 -24.03 22.39 20.48
N GLY A 234 -23.30 21.89 21.48
CA GLY A 234 -23.66 21.98 22.90
C GLY A 234 -24.12 20.69 23.58
N THR A 235 -24.28 19.58 22.83
CA THR A 235 -24.53 18.25 23.45
C THR A 235 -23.23 17.45 23.44
N THR A 236 -22.78 16.97 24.61
CA THR A 236 -21.62 16.08 24.68
C THR A 236 -21.98 14.70 24.15
N VAL A 237 -21.00 13.94 23.64
CA VAL A 237 -21.22 12.56 23.20
C VAL A 237 -21.76 11.70 24.36
N ARG A 238 -21.32 11.95 25.59
CA ARG A 238 -21.85 11.31 26.79
C ARG A 238 -23.35 11.55 26.98
N ASP A 239 -23.80 12.80 26.84
CA ASP A 239 -25.22 13.14 26.97
C ASP A 239 -26.05 12.57 25.81
N LEU A 240 -25.46 12.49 24.61
CA LEU A 240 -26.09 11.90 23.45
C LEU A 240 -26.29 10.38 23.63
N ILE A 241 -25.24 9.66 24.04
CA ILE A 241 -25.29 8.21 24.26
C ILE A 241 -26.28 7.88 25.38
N SER A 242 -26.32 8.68 26.45
CA SER A 242 -27.29 8.52 27.54
C SER A 242 -28.75 8.70 27.09
N ARG A 243 -29.00 9.52 26.04
CA ARG A 243 -30.32 9.75 25.45
C ARG A 243 -30.74 8.66 24.47
N TYR A 244 -29.77 8.05 23.78
CA TYR A 244 -30.01 7.07 22.71
C TYR A 244 -29.66 5.62 23.09
N THR A 245 -29.51 5.32 24.39
CA THR A 245 -29.16 4.00 24.96
C THR A 245 -29.95 2.80 24.38
N LEU A 246 -31.21 3.00 23.99
CA LEU A 246 -32.05 1.96 23.37
C LEU A 246 -31.70 1.65 21.90
N GLN A 247 -31.18 2.63 21.14
CA GLN A 247 -30.72 2.45 19.77
C GLN A 247 -29.26 1.94 19.72
N LEU A 248 -28.44 2.27 20.73
CA LEU A 248 -27.08 1.75 20.93
C LEU A 248 -27.01 0.26 21.32
N GLN A 249 -28.12 -0.38 21.68
CA GLN A 249 -28.12 -1.84 21.88
C GLN A 249 -27.79 -2.63 20.60
N ARG A 250 -27.98 -2.03 19.41
CA ARG A 250 -27.75 -2.67 18.10
C ARG A 250 -26.51 -2.16 17.37
N VAL A 251 -25.97 -1.03 17.83
CA VAL A 251 -24.85 -0.32 17.23
C VAL A 251 -23.63 -0.60 18.09
N ASP A 252 -22.53 -1.03 17.48
CA ASP A 252 -21.28 -1.15 18.21
C ASP A 252 -20.86 0.23 18.73
N GLU A 253 -20.53 0.27 20.01
CA GLU A 253 -19.78 1.40 20.58
C GLU A 253 -18.30 1.30 20.15
N ARG A 254 -17.98 0.22 19.42
CA ARG A 254 -16.73 -0.05 18.70
C ARG A 254 -16.70 0.57 17.29
#